data_AF-A0A929DXX2-F1
#
_entry.id   AF-A0A929DXX2-F1
#
_cell.length_a   1.000
_cell.length_b   1.000
_cell.length_c   1.000
_cell.angle_alpha   90.00
_cell.angle_beta   90.00
_cell.angle_gamma   90.00
#
_symmetry.space_group_name_H-M   'P 1'
#
loop_
_entity.id
_entity.type
_entity.pdbx_description
1 polymer ?
#
loop_
_entity_poly.entity_id
_entity_poly.type
_entity_poly.pdbx_seq_one_letter_code
_entity_poly.pdbx_strand_id
1 'polypeptide(L)'
;MIQRAAYLSLLLASLMLLGCSSPELEIYVSPDGNDQAAGTLSAPVKSLQRAAELTREKAGQVPVTIYLSGGRYALTTPLMLGPEEAGTVEAPVLWKAMPGENPVICGGIPVNDWEQEEDGNWSTTLPDTYQGTFRSFYVNGLRATRARHPNDSYLRVGQAGKDNRTNFFFKENELSEIGDIEGLELVLLHDWSVTRIPVKSIDWKSKQLSTIDSIGAQLPFFTLTHWEDHPRYYLENVHEFCDHPGEWYADFKQGKIYYHPAPGDRIDATTGIIPLADKLIVIEGNKEQHAAYISFEGITFEHTAWKLPDLGYCGVQACMFTDRTSSTSNWSKIPAAIELDLATHCSFDQCTIRNTGGSGIWIRRNCEECKISNSYIHDVSGNGVSIGEGNDRLADGSPWWKSSPAEVSRGNVVSHTLIEHCGSQFYGAVGIWCGLVANTVIEHNEIRNLPYTGISVGWMWTPEPTPCEENTIHANHIHHILTILSDGGGIYSLGLQPGSRITQNLIHDVQVNAGRAESNGMFLDEGTKELLIEN
;
A
#
# COMPACT_ATOMS: atom_id res chain seq x y z
N MET A 1 -12.68 36.85 -67.95
CA MET A 1 -13.66 36.39 -66.94
C MET A 1 -13.61 34.88 -66.66
N ILE A 2 -12.52 34.16 -66.99
CA ILE A 2 -12.44 32.68 -66.87
C ILE A 2 -11.36 32.21 -65.87
N GLN A 3 -10.48 33.09 -65.38
CA GLN A 3 -9.41 32.73 -64.43
C GLN A 3 -9.77 32.92 -62.94
N ARG A 4 -10.93 33.47 -62.60
CA ARG A 4 -11.35 33.66 -61.19
C ARG A 4 -12.20 32.53 -60.62
N ALA A 5 -12.67 31.61 -61.46
CA ALA A 5 -13.49 30.47 -61.02
C ALA A 5 -12.65 29.27 -60.55
N ALA A 6 -11.40 29.12 -61.02
CA ALA A 6 -10.55 27.97 -60.66
C ALA A 6 -9.92 28.06 -59.26
N TYR A 7 -9.68 29.28 -58.76
CA TYR A 7 -9.09 29.50 -57.44
C TYR A 7 -10.10 29.37 -56.29
N LEU A 8 -11.40 29.52 -56.56
CA LEU A 8 -12.45 29.34 -55.54
C LEU A 8 -12.73 27.84 -55.30
N SER A 9 -12.58 27.00 -56.32
CA SER A 9 -12.75 25.54 -56.21
C SER A 9 -11.61 24.86 -55.45
N LEU A 10 -10.37 25.35 -55.58
CA LEU A 10 -9.22 24.85 -54.81
C LEU A 10 -9.22 25.33 -53.35
N LEU A 11 -9.79 26.50 -53.06
CA LEU A 11 -9.92 26.99 -51.67
C LEU A 11 -11.08 26.31 -50.91
N LEU A 12 -12.13 25.86 -51.61
CA LEU A 12 -13.19 25.05 -50.99
C LEU A 12 -12.78 23.59 -50.79
N ALA A 13 -11.88 23.05 -51.62
CA ALA A 13 -11.34 21.69 -51.44
C ALA A 13 -10.30 21.61 -50.31
N SER A 14 -9.60 22.71 -49.99
CA SER A 14 -8.69 22.76 -48.84
C SER A 14 -9.37 23.11 -47.50
N LEU A 15 -10.59 23.67 -47.52
CA LEU A 15 -11.41 23.88 -46.31
C LEU A 15 -12.30 22.69 -45.93
N MET A 16 -12.41 21.65 -46.75
CA MET A 16 -13.14 20.41 -46.41
C MET A 16 -12.29 19.33 -45.73
N LEU A 17 -11.02 19.62 -45.42
CA LEU A 17 -10.15 18.77 -44.58
C LEU A 17 -10.20 19.17 -43.09
N LEU A 18 -11.14 20.04 -42.70
CA LEU A 18 -11.41 20.38 -41.31
C LEU A 18 -12.19 19.22 -40.65
N GLY A 19 -11.45 18.43 -39.86
CA GLY A 19 -12.00 17.70 -38.71
C GLY A 19 -12.53 16.31 -38.98
N CYS A 20 -11.71 15.41 -39.54
CA CYS A 20 -11.89 14.00 -39.19
C CYS A 20 -11.24 13.83 -37.81
N SER A 21 -11.98 14.11 -36.73
CA SER A 21 -11.57 13.63 -35.41
C SER A 21 -11.48 12.11 -35.54
N SER A 22 -10.31 11.54 -35.24
CA SER A 22 -10.19 10.09 -35.07
C SER A 22 -11.34 9.64 -34.18
N PRO A 23 -12.09 8.58 -34.54
CA PRO A 23 -13.15 8.10 -33.66
C PRO A 23 -12.54 7.78 -32.30
N GLU A 24 -13.14 8.31 -31.23
CA GLU A 24 -12.82 7.99 -29.84
C GLU A 24 -14.09 7.48 -29.15
N LEU A 25 -13.93 6.66 -28.12
CA LEU A 25 -15.03 6.21 -27.29
C LEU A 25 -14.97 6.92 -25.94
N GLU A 26 -16.02 7.66 -25.61
CA GLU A 26 -16.22 8.20 -24.28
C GLU A 26 -17.27 7.37 -23.52
N ILE A 27 -16.91 6.91 -22.32
CA ILE A 27 -17.81 6.20 -21.40
C ILE A 27 -17.97 7.04 -20.15
N TYR A 28 -19.20 7.27 -19.72
CA TYR A 28 -19.51 8.07 -18.54
C TYR A 28 -20.05 7.17 -17.43
N VAL A 29 -19.45 7.30 -16.24
CA VAL A 29 -19.80 6.54 -15.03
C VAL A 29 -20.25 7.53 -13.95
N SER A 30 -21.32 7.19 -13.25
CA SER A 30 -21.87 7.98 -12.14
C SER A 30 -22.43 7.07 -11.05
N PRO A 31 -22.30 7.39 -9.75
CA PRO A 31 -22.91 6.61 -8.68
C PRO A 31 -24.44 6.51 -8.79
N ASP A 32 -25.07 7.49 -9.44
CA ASP A 32 -26.52 7.56 -9.71
C ASP A 32 -26.89 6.98 -11.10
N GLY A 33 -25.91 6.43 -11.82
CA GLY A 33 -26.10 5.84 -13.15
C GLY A 33 -26.85 4.50 -13.13
N ASN A 34 -26.91 3.85 -14.29
CA ASN A 34 -27.56 2.55 -14.46
C ASN A 34 -26.77 1.66 -15.42
N ASP A 35 -26.41 0.45 -15.02
CA ASP A 35 -25.60 -0.47 -15.84
C ASP A 35 -26.31 -0.99 -17.10
N GLN A 36 -27.62 -0.78 -17.20
CA GLN A 36 -28.39 -1.02 -18.43
C GLN A 36 -28.36 0.18 -19.39
N ALA A 37 -27.76 1.30 -19.00
CA ALA A 37 -27.61 2.48 -19.84
C ALA A 37 -26.47 2.31 -20.86
N ALA A 38 -26.43 3.22 -21.82
CA ALA A 38 -25.46 3.19 -22.92
C ALA A 38 -24.06 3.69 -22.54
N GLY A 39 -23.87 4.27 -21.34
CA GLY A 39 -22.59 4.86 -20.93
C GLY A 39 -22.30 6.21 -21.57
N THR A 40 -23.32 6.93 -22.04
CA THR A 40 -23.16 8.30 -22.57
C THR A 40 -23.30 9.34 -21.45
N LEU A 41 -22.86 10.58 -21.68
CA LEU A 41 -23.01 11.68 -20.71
C LEU A 41 -24.45 11.83 -20.19
N SER A 42 -25.45 11.66 -21.06
CA SER A 42 -26.87 11.74 -20.69
C SER A 42 -27.46 10.46 -20.08
N ALA A 43 -26.75 9.34 -20.20
CA ALA A 43 -27.19 8.03 -19.74
C ALA A 43 -25.96 7.22 -19.24
N PRO A 44 -25.34 7.65 -18.12
CA PRO A 44 -24.12 7.04 -17.61
C PRO A 44 -24.38 5.66 -17.02
N VAL A 45 -23.37 4.79 -17.09
CA VAL A 45 -23.39 3.51 -16.36
C VAL A 45 -23.09 3.72 -14.88
N LYS A 46 -23.43 2.75 -14.03
CA LYS A 46 -23.28 2.87 -12.59
C LYS A 46 -21.94 2.34 -12.09
N SER A 47 -21.56 1.15 -12.56
CA SER A 47 -20.42 0.42 -12.06
C SER A 47 -19.18 0.59 -12.93
N LEU A 48 -18.02 0.51 -12.28
CA LEU A 48 -16.73 0.49 -12.97
C LEU A 48 -16.59 -0.79 -13.81
N GLN A 49 -17.14 -1.91 -13.34
CA GLN A 49 -17.17 -3.18 -14.07
C GLN A 49 -17.89 -3.01 -15.40
N ARG A 50 -19.06 -2.36 -15.40
CA ARG A 50 -19.79 -2.13 -16.65
C ARG A 50 -19.02 -1.23 -17.62
N ALA A 51 -18.32 -0.22 -17.11
CA ALA A 51 -17.46 0.63 -17.93
C ALA A 51 -16.27 -0.14 -18.55
N ALA A 52 -15.66 -1.05 -17.79
CA ALA A 52 -14.61 -1.93 -18.31
C ALA A 52 -15.15 -2.87 -19.40
N GLU A 53 -16.35 -3.46 -19.21
CA GLU A 53 -17.00 -4.28 -20.24
C GLU A 53 -17.23 -3.51 -21.55
N LEU A 54 -17.72 -2.27 -21.48
CA LEU A 54 -17.93 -1.41 -22.65
C LEU A 54 -16.60 -1.05 -23.34
N THR A 55 -15.51 -0.98 -22.58
CA THR A 55 -14.17 -0.68 -23.10
C THR A 55 -13.67 -1.78 -24.03
N ARG A 56 -13.92 -3.06 -23.72
CA ARG A 56 -13.44 -4.23 -24.48
C ARG A 56 -13.81 -4.22 -25.96
N GLU A 57 -14.94 -3.62 -26.32
CA GLU A 57 -15.40 -3.56 -27.70
C GLU A 57 -14.49 -2.70 -28.62
N LYS A 58 -13.77 -1.76 -28.02
CA LYS A 58 -13.03 -0.70 -28.72
C LYS A 58 -11.58 -0.54 -28.28
N ALA A 59 -11.18 -1.16 -27.17
CA ALA A 59 -9.80 -1.19 -26.69
C ALA A 59 -8.83 -1.60 -27.81
N GLY A 60 -7.73 -0.84 -27.95
CA GLY A 60 -6.71 -1.03 -28.99
C GLY A 60 -7.14 -0.69 -30.42
N GLN A 61 -8.40 -0.31 -30.66
CA GLN A 61 -8.89 0.12 -31.99
C GLN A 61 -9.02 1.65 -32.07
N VAL A 62 -9.50 2.26 -30.99
CA VAL A 62 -9.68 3.71 -30.85
C VAL A 62 -9.33 4.13 -29.42
N PRO A 63 -8.91 5.39 -29.19
CA PRO A 63 -8.77 5.90 -27.83
C PRO A 63 -10.08 5.73 -27.05
N VAL A 64 -9.99 5.26 -25.80
CA VAL A 64 -11.13 5.12 -24.89
C VAL A 64 -10.90 5.99 -23.66
N THR A 65 -11.82 6.91 -23.38
CA THR A 65 -11.82 7.69 -22.14
C THR A 65 -13.04 7.35 -21.30
N ILE A 66 -12.82 6.90 -20.07
CA ILE A 66 -13.84 6.61 -19.08
C ILE A 66 -13.87 7.76 -18.07
N TYR A 67 -14.90 8.59 -18.15
CA TYR A 67 -15.13 9.71 -17.25
C TYR A 67 -15.92 9.28 -16.01
N LEU A 68 -15.37 9.55 -14.83
CA LEU A 68 -16.00 9.28 -13.54
C LEU A 68 -16.54 10.59 -12.96
N SER A 69 -17.85 10.63 -12.76
CA SER A 69 -18.49 11.70 -11.98
C SER A 69 -18.07 11.61 -10.51
N GLY A 70 -18.16 12.70 -9.78
CA GLY A 70 -17.85 12.80 -8.37
C GLY A 70 -18.77 11.93 -7.52
N GLY A 71 -18.20 11.39 -6.45
CA GLY A 71 -18.89 10.48 -5.55
C GLY A 71 -18.10 9.19 -5.34
N ARG A 72 -18.70 8.27 -4.59
CA ARG A 72 -18.05 7.02 -4.16
C ARG A 72 -18.48 5.84 -5.02
N TYR A 73 -17.51 5.11 -5.51
CA TYR A 73 -17.65 3.85 -6.23
C TYR A 73 -17.18 2.72 -5.32
N ALA A 74 -18.12 2.08 -4.62
CA ALA A 74 -17.82 1.01 -3.70
C ALA A 74 -17.45 -0.28 -4.46
N LEU A 75 -16.33 -0.89 -4.08
CA LEU A 75 -15.87 -2.18 -4.58
C LEU A 75 -15.83 -3.18 -3.44
N THR A 76 -16.47 -4.33 -3.64
CA THR A 76 -16.32 -5.52 -2.79
C THR A 76 -15.36 -6.53 -3.40
N THR A 77 -15.10 -6.40 -4.69
CA THR A 77 -14.14 -7.17 -5.48
C THR A 77 -13.35 -6.22 -6.36
N PRO A 78 -12.06 -6.48 -6.62
CA PRO A 78 -11.24 -5.60 -7.43
C PRO A 78 -11.78 -5.44 -8.85
N LEU A 79 -11.56 -4.27 -9.45
CA LEU A 79 -11.67 -4.07 -10.89
C LEU A 79 -10.46 -4.73 -11.56
N MET A 80 -10.71 -5.82 -12.27
CA MET A 80 -9.70 -6.54 -13.05
C MET A 80 -9.60 -5.92 -14.44
N LEU A 81 -8.41 -5.48 -14.83
CA LEU A 81 -8.11 -4.94 -16.15
C LEU A 81 -6.97 -5.75 -16.75
N GLY A 82 -7.24 -6.46 -17.83
CA GLY A 82 -6.29 -7.34 -18.48
C GLY A 82 -6.09 -7.02 -19.96
N PRO A 83 -5.60 -7.98 -20.76
CA PRO A 83 -5.37 -7.79 -22.19
C PRO A 83 -6.62 -7.42 -22.99
N GLU A 84 -7.83 -7.73 -22.51
CA GLU A 84 -9.10 -7.34 -23.15
C GLU A 84 -9.41 -5.84 -23.00
N GLU A 85 -8.87 -5.20 -21.96
CA GLU A 85 -8.99 -3.75 -21.71
C GLU A 85 -7.73 -2.97 -22.12
N ALA A 86 -6.73 -3.64 -22.69
CA ALA A 86 -5.47 -3.01 -23.07
C ALA A 86 -5.62 -2.09 -24.29
N GLY A 87 -5.00 -0.91 -24.20
CA GLY A 87 -4.85 0.02 -25.31
C GLY A 87 -3.58 -0.20 -26.13
N THR A 88 -3.34 0.72 -27.06
CA THR A 88 -2.06 0.89 -27.76
C THR A 88 -1.58 2.33 -27.63
N VAL A 89 -0.40 2.64 -28.16
CA VAL A 89 0.10 4.02 -28.20
C VAL A 89 -0.83 4.96 -29.00
N GLU A 90 -1.49 4.47 -30.05
CA GLU A 90 -2.47 5.23 -30.83
C GLU A 90 -3.89 5.19 -30.26
N ALA A 91 -4.21 4.20 -29.43
CA ALA A 91 -5.54 3.93 -28.88
C ALA A 91 -5.47 3.60 -27.38
N PRO A 92 -5.04 4.55 -26.52
CA PRO A 92 -4.90 4.31 -25.09
C PRO A 92 -6.26 4.20 -24.39
N VAL A 93 -6.26 3.63 -23.19
CA VAL A 93 -7.43 3.55 -22.31
C VAL A 93 -7.19 4.41 -21.07
N LEU A 94 -8.00 5.43 -20.87
CA LEU A 94 -7.85 6.43 -19.81
C LEU A 94 -9.07 6.47 -18.89
N TRP A 95 -8.89 6.14 -17.62
CA TRP A 95 -9.85 6.35 -16.55
C TRP A 95 -9.61 7.73 -15.92
N LYS A 96 -10.58 8.62 -16.00
CA LYS A 96 -10.38 10.04 -15.70
C LYS A 96 -11.50 10.62 -14.85
N ALA A 97 -11.13 11.43 -13.86
CA ALA A 97 -12.11 12.26 -13.16
C ALA A 97 -12.77 13.28 -14.10
N MET A 98 -14.09 13.45 -13.97
CA MET A 98 -14.78 14.57 -14.62
C MET A 98 -14.16 15.91 -14.18
N PRO A 99 -14.07 16.91 -15.07
CA PRO A 99 -13.44 18.19 -14.74
C PRO A 99 -14.04 18.85 -13.49
N GLY A 100 -13.22 19.06 -12.46
CA GLY A 100 -13.62 19.68 -11.20
C GLY A 100 -14.33 18.73 -10.22
N GLU A 101 -14.46 17.46 -10.56
CA GLU A 101 -15.09 16.44 -9.72
C GLU A 101 -14.02 15.55 -9.06
N ASN A 102 -14.36 14.93 -7.93
CA ASN A 102 -13.45 14.12 -7.12
C ASN A 102 -14.03 12.71 -6.93
N PRO A 103 -13.89 11.81 -7.93
CA PRO A 103 -14.35 10.43 -7.79
C PRO A 103 -13.47 9.64 -6.82
N VAL A 104 -14.11 8.80 -6.01
CA VAL A 104 -13.45 7.97 -5.01
C VAL A 104 -13.80 6.50 -5.25
N ILE A 105 -12.80 5.69 -5.60
CA ILE A 105 -12.91 4.24 -5.65
C ILE A 105 -12.60 3.70 -4.25
N CYS A 106 -13.58 3.07 -3.62
CA CYS A 106 -13.57 2.77 -2.19
C CYS A 106 -13.80 1.28 -1.93
N GLY A 107 -12.93 0.64 -1.15
CA GLY A 107 -13.03 -0.76 -0.76
C GLY A 107 -13.81 -1.00 0.54
N GLY A 108 -14.29 0.06 1.18
CA GLY A 108 -14.99 0.02 2.46
C GLY A 108 -16.48 0.31 2.37
N ILE A 109 -17.19 -0.05 3.44
CA ILE A 109 -18.63 0.20 3.60
C ILE A 109 -18.88 1.07 4.85
N PRO A 110 -19.90 1.94 4.83
CA PRO A 110 -20.26 2.75 5.99
C PRO A 110 -20.89 1.89 7.09
N VAL A 111 -20.70 2.31 8.35
CA VAL A 111 -21.40 1.80 9.52
C VAL A 111 -22.25 2.92 10.15
N ASN A 112 -23.48 2.58 10.51
CA ASN A 112 -24.55 3.53 10.86
C ASN A 112 -25.10 3.26 12.26
N ASP A 113 -26.24 3.85 12.63
CA ASP A 113 -27.03 3.45 13.82
C ASP A 113 -26.20 3.44 15.12
N TRP A 114 -25.49 4.53 15.35
CA TRP A 114 -24.62 4.72 16.51
C TRP A 114 -25.43 5.02 17.78
N GLU A 115 -25.09 4.32 18.87
CA GLU A 115 -25.68 4.49 20.18
C GLU A 115 -24.61 4.88 21.20
N GLN A 116 -24.96 5.76 22.14
CA GLN A 116 -24.05 6.15 23.21
C GLN A 116 -24.13 5.14 24.37
N GLU A 117 -22.98 4.63 24.79
CA GLU A 117 -22.83 3.70 25.91
C GLU A 117 -22.65 4.44 27.25
N GLU A 118 -22.85 3.74 28.36
CA GLU A 118 -22.77 4.34 29.72
C GLU A 118 -21.34 4.80 30.10
N ASP A 119 -20.32 4.20 29.50
CA ASP A 119 -18.90 4.50 29.72
C ASP A 119 -18.39 5.69 28.89
N GLY A 120 -19.25 6.29 28.05
CA GLY A 120 -18.91 7.41 27.16
C GLY A 120 -18.44 6.99 25.77
N ASN A 121 -18.24 5.69 25.53
CA ASN A 121 -18.04 5.17 24.19
C ASN A 121 -19.32 5.25 23.37
N TRP A 122 -19.17 5.14 22.06
CA TRP A 122 -20.27 4.94 21.13
C TRP A 122 -20.14 3.58 20.49
N SER A 123 -21.26 2.89 20.28
CA SER A 123 -21.27 1.60 19.63
C SER A 123 -22.20 1.55 18.43
N THR A 124 -21.92 0.61 17.54
CA THR A 124 -22.78 0.26 16.41
C THR A 124 -22.69 -1.24 16.14
N THR A 125 -23.68 -1.80 15.45
CA THR A 125 -23.68 -3.18 14.97
C THR A 125 -23.04 -3.27 13.59
N LEU A 126 -22.19 -4.29 13.40
CA LEU A 126 -21.66 -4.65 12.10
C LEU A 126 -22.79 -5.02 11.15
N PRO A 127 -22.74 -4.61 9.87
CA PRO A 127 -23.72 -5.06 8.89
C PRO A 127 -23.78 -6.59 8.82
N ASP A 128 -24.97 -7.18 8.79
CA ASP A 128 -25.18 -8.64 8.72
C ASP A 128 -24.44 -9.30 7.53
N THR A 129 -24.18 -8.53 6.48
CA THR A 129 -23.44 -8.96 5.29
C THR A 129 -21.93 -9.03 5.50
N TYR A 130 -21.40 -8.45 6.58
CA TYR A 130 -19.97 -8.43 6.86
C TYR A 130 -19.54 -9.76 7.48
N GLN A 131 -18.52 -10.39 6.88
CA GLN A 131 -17.97 -11.66 7.33
C GLN A 131 -16.48 -11.49 7.64
N GLY A 132 -16.01 -12.07 8.74
CA GLY A 132 -14.60 -12.05 9.14
C GLY A 132 -14.22 -10.87 10.01
N THR A 133 -12.92 -10.53 10.01
CA THR A 133 -12.35 -9.48 10.87
C THR A 133 -11.69 -8.39 10.05
N PHE A 134 -11.54 -7.21 10.65
CA PHE A 134 -10.78 -6.10 10.09
C PHE A 134 -9.88 -5.48 11.15
N ARG A 135 -8.94 -4.65 10.70
CA ARG A 135 -7.90 -4.05 11.55
C ARG A 135 -7.83 -2.54 11.43
N SER A 136 -8.65 -1.96 10.58
CA SER A 136 -8.70 -0.53 10.36
C SER A 136 -10.14 -0.10 10.40
N PHE A 137 -10.37 1.02 11.05
CA PHE A 137 -11.65 1.67 11.14
C PHE A 137 -11.39 3.14 10.88
N TYR A 138 -12.21 3.75 10.04
CA TYR A 138 -12.02 5.14 9.63
C TYR A 138 -13.17 5.97 10.14
N VAL A 139 -12.86 6.99 10.93
CA VAL A 139 -13.83 7.94 11.48
C VAL A 139 -13.64 9.30 10.84
N ASN A 140 -14.71 9.86 10.28
CA ASN A 140 -14.68 11.19 9.64
C ASN A 140 -13.58 11.35 8.57
N GLY A 141 -13.25 10.26 7.88
CA GLY A 141 -12.22 10.20 6.82
C GLY A 141 -10.79 9.95 7.31
N LEU A 142 -10.58 9.84 8.63
CA LEU A 142 -9.27 9.59 9.25
C LEU A 142 -9.23 8.18 9.86
N ARG A 143 -8.05 7.56 9.91
CA ARG A 143 -7.87 6.27 10.58
C ARG A 143 -8.00 6.44 12.10
N ALA A 144 -8.90 5.69 12.71
CA ALA A 144 -9.01 5.59 14.16
C ALA A 144 -7.95 4.63 14.72
N THR A 145 -7.49 4.90 15.94
CA THR A 145 -6.48 4.10 16.63
C THR A 145 -7.12 2.81 17.11
N ARG A 146 -6.59 1.66 16.73
CA ARG A 146 -7.06 0.39 17.32
C ARG A 146 -6.66 0.40 18.80
N ALA A 147 -7.65 0.22 19.68
CA ALA A 147 -7.52 0.34 21.13
C ALA A 147 -6.27 -0.40 21.64
N ARG A 148 -5.37 0.34 22.31
CA ARG A 148 -4.06 -0.19 22.68
C ARG A 148 -3.58 0.34 24.02
N HIS A 149 -2.78 -0.46 24.72
CA HIS A 149 -2.08 -0.03 25.92
C HIS A 149 -0.57 -0.24 25.81
N PRO A 150 0.25 0.77 26.20
CA PRO A 150 -0.12 2.15 26.49
C PRO A 150 -0.58 2.90 25.24
N ASN A 151 -1.31 3.99 25.44
CA ASN A 151 -2.00 4.73 24.37
C ASN A 151 -0.99 5.45 23.43
N ASP A 152 0.09 6.00 23.97
CA ASP A 152 1.05 6.85 23.24
C ASP A 152 2.54 6.52 23.50
N SER A 153 2.82 5.41 24.18
CA SER A 153 4.18 4.99 24.56
C SER A 153 4.39 3.48 24.42
N TYR A 154 5.50 2.95 24.94
CA TYR A 154 5.84 1.52 24.86
C TYR A 154 6.16 0.95 26.22
N LEU A 155 5.70 -0.29 26.45
CA LEU A 155 6.20 -1.13 27.53
C LEU A 155 7.55 -1.73 27.15
N ARG A 156 8.22 -2.33 28.13
CA ARG A 156 9.55 -2.93 27.97
C ARG A 156 9.52 -4.36 28.46
N VAL A 157 9.93 -5.31 27.63
CA VAL A 157 10.06 -6.71 28.05
C VAL A 157 10.95 -6.78 29.29
N GLY A 158 10.47 -7.41 30.36
CA GLY A 158 11.21 -7.56 31.62
C GLY A 158 12.30 -8.61 31.50
N GLN A 159 11.90 -9.85 31.22
CA GLN A 159 12.83 -10.97 31.01
C GLN A 159 12.29 -11.88 29.91
N ALA A 160 13.10 -12.23 28.91
CA ALA A 160 12.68 -13.23 27.93
C ALA A 160 12.56 -14.64 28.52
N GLY A 161 11.65 -15.43 27.97
CA GLY A 161 11.54 -16.85 28.26
C GLY A 161 12.79 -17.63 27.85
N LYS A 162 12.89 -18.88 28.31
CA LYS A 162 14.07 -19.73 28.09
C LYS A 162 14.44 -19.92 26.61
N ASP A 163 13.46 -19.97 25.72
CA ASP A 163 13.67 -20.12 24.27
C ASP A 163 13.92 -18.79 23.54
N ASN A 164 13.78 -17.67 24.23
CA ASN A 164 13.91 -16.30 23.71
C ASN A 164 13.00 -16.00 22.51
N ARG A 165 11.88 -16.71 22.36
CA ARG A 165 11.03 -16.62 21.17
C ARG A 165 9.54 -16.67 21.42
N THR A 166 9.02 -17.42 22.40
CA THR A 166 7.56 -17.65 22.48
C THR A 166 6.88 -16.97 23.65
N ASN A 167 7.66 -16.49 24.61
CA ASN A 167 7.14 -15.91 25.84
C ASN A 167 8.17 -14.99 26.49
N PHE A 168 7.67 -14.11 27.34
CA PHE A 168 8.49 -13.25 28.20
C PHE A 168 7.71 -12.90 29.48
N PHE A 169 8.43 -12.32 30.44
CA PHE A 169 7.90 -11.81 31.69
C PHE A 169 7.86 -10.28 31.66
N PHE A 170 6.70 -9.69 31.95
CA PHE A 170 6.52 -8.23 32.03
C PHE A 170 6.82 -7.70 33.44
N LYS A 171 7.06 -6.39 33.57
CA LYS A 171 7.47 -5.80 34.85
C LYS A 171 6.26 -5.57 35.78
N GLU A 172 6.52 -5.40 37.06
CA GLU A 172 5.50 -5.08 38.06
C GLU A 172 4.75 -3.79 37.68
N ASN A 173 3.42 -3.79 37.83
CA ASN A 173 2.54 -2.63 37.59
C ASN A 173 2.52 -2.09 36.15
N GLU A 174 3.04 -2.82 35.15
CA GLU A 174 2.94 -2.40 33.73
C GLU A 174 1.58 -2.72 33.09
N LEU A 175 0.95 -3.82 33.53
CA LEU A 175 -0.32 -4.31 33.01
C LEU A 175 -1.28 -4.58 34.16
N SER A 176 -2.51 -4.10 34.01
CA SER A 176 -3.65 -4.48 34.85
C SER A 176 -4.22 -5.80 34.34
N GLU A 177 -4.82 -6.60 35.23
CA GLU A 177 -5.47 -7.85 34.86
C GLU A 177 -6.64 -7.59 33.90
N ILE A 178 -6.56 -8.20 32.72
CA ILE A 178 -7.57 -8.15 31.65
C ILE A 178 -8.40 -9.43 31.73
N GLY A 179 -9.73 -9.30 31.70
CA GLY A 179 -10.65 -10.42 31.89
C GLY A 179 -10.71 -11.34 30.67
N ASP A 180 -10.97 -10.76 29.50
CA ASP A 180 -11.01 -11.50 28.23
C ASP A 180 -9.82 -11.09 27.34
N ILE A 181 -8.92 -12.05 27.09
CA ILE A 181 -7.77 -11.85 26.22
C ILE A 181 -8.01 -12.32 24.79
N GLU A 182 -9.25 -12.71 24.45
CA GLU A 182 -9.55 -13.16 23.10
C GLU A 182 -9.33 -12.04 22.08
N GLY A 183 -8.51 -12.33 21.08
CA GLY A 183 -8.12 -11.36 20.06
C GLY A 183 -7.05 -10.37 20.51
N LEU A 184 -6.60 -10.39 21.78
CA LEU A 184 -5.49 -9.58 22.26
C LEU A 184 -4.25 -9.84 21.41
N GLU A 185 -3.63 -8.78 20.93
CA GLU A 185 -2.47 -8.84 20.05
C GLU A 185 -1.25 -8.21 20.70
N LEU A 186 -0.12 -8.91 20.63
CA LEU A 186 1.19 -8.36 20.93
C LEU A 186 1.75 -7.67 19.69
N VAL A 187 2.13 -6.40 19.84
CA VAL A 187 2.98 -5.71 18.87
C VAL A 187 4.35 -5.46 19.49
N LEU A 188 5.35 -6.19 19.02
CA LEU A 188 6.74 -6.08 19.49
C LEU A 188 7.61 -5.47 18.39
N LEU A 189 8.39 -4.46 18.78
CA LEU A 189 9.32 -3.78 17.89
C LEU A 189 10.67 -4.46 17.96
N HIS A 190 11.23 -4.75 16.79
CA HIS A 190 12.64 -5.07 16.58
C HIS A 190 13.36 -3.80 16.10
N ASP A 191 14.65 -3.88 15.73
CA ASP A 191 15.41 -2.72 15.23
C ASP A 191 14.72 -2.11 13.98
N TRP A 192 14.60 -2.86 12.89
CA TRP A 192 13.99 -2.41 11.61
C TRP A 192 12.66 -3.06 11.26
N SER A 193 12.14 -3.96 12.10
CA SER A 193 10.90 -4.69 11.82
C SER A 193 9.98 -4.79 13.04
N VAL A 194 8.79 -5.35 12.83
CA VAL A 194 7.82 -5.58 13.90
C VAL A 194 7.28 -7.00 13.83
N THR A 195 6.90 -7.51 14.99
CA THR A 195 6.03 -8.68 15.12
C THR A 195 4.66 -8.23 15.62
N ARG A 196 3.61 -8.71 14.96
CA ARG A 196 2.21 -8.58 15.37
C ARG A 196 1.64 -9.99 15.50
N ILE A 197 1.33 -10.43 16.71
CA ILE A 197 0.98 -11.83 16.96
C ILE A 197 -0.08 -11.96 18.06
N PRO A 198 -1.08 -12.84 17.89
CA PRO A 198 -2.04 -13.10 18.95
C PRO A 198 -1.39 -13.59 20.24
N VAL A 199 -1.87 -13.05 21.36
CA VAL A 199 -1.53 -13.52 22.69
C VAL A 199 -2.28 -14.83 22.95
N LYS A 200 -1.55 -15.84 23.42
CA LYS A 200 -2.11 -17.16 23.73
C LYS A 200 -2.58 -17.24 25.18
N SER A 201 -1.78 -16.71 26.11
CA SER A 201 -2.11 -16.71 27.54
C SER A 201 -1.32 -15.66 28.29
N ILE A 202 -1.89 -15.19 29.39
CA ILE A 202 -1.19 -14.40 30.40
C ILE A 202 -1.36 -15.10 31.76
N ASP A 203 -0.25 -15.41 32.43
CA ASP A 203 -0.25 -15.79 33.84
C ASP A 203 0.08 -14.54 34.66
N TRP A 204 -0.94 -13.95 35.28
CA TRP A 204 -0.82 -12.72 36.08
C TRP A 204 0.01 -12.90 37.35
N LYS A 205 0.10 -14.12 37.89
CA LYS A 205 0.89 -14.40 39.10
C LYS A 205 2.37 -14.44 38.79
N SER A 206 2.76 -15.14 37.73
CA SER A 206 4.16 -15.20 37.27
C SER A 206 4.55 -14.05 36.35
N LYS A 207 3.56 -13.29 35.85
CA LYS A 207 3.67 -12.21 34.87
C LYS A 207 4.20 -12.68 33.53
N GLN A 208 3.86 -13.90 33.15
CA GLN A 208 4.30 -14.49 31.90
C GLN A 208 3.26 -14.26 30.80
N LEU A 209 3.66 -13.64 29.70
CA LEU A 209 2.89 -13.57 28.46
C LEU A 209 3.44 -14.59 27.48
N SER A 210 2.57 -15.40 26.88
CA SER A 210 2.92 -16.31 25.79
C SER A 210 2.13 -16.02 24.52
N THR A 211 2.74 -16.24 23.36
CA THR A 211 2.13 -16.02 22.04
C THR A 211 1.75 -17.34 21.39
N ILE A 212 0.89 -17.29 20.36
CA ILE A 212 0.42 -18.51 19.68
C ILE A 212 1.51 -19.23 18.88
N ASP A 213 2.58 -18.50 18.52
CA ASP A 213 3.74 -18.97 17.77
C ASP A 213 4.96 -18.10 18.18
N SER A 214 6.12 -18.34 17.56
CA SER A 214 7.35 -17.58 17.76
C SER A 214 7.17 -16.10 17.45
N ILE A 215 7.82 -15.27 18.25
CA ILE A 215 8.03 -13.84 18.02
C ILE A 215 9.23 -13.69 17.09
N GLY A 216 9.15 -12.76 16.14
CA GLY A 216 10.15 -12.57 15.10
C GLY A 216 10.05 -13.53 13.91
N ALA A 217 10.67 -13.16 12.80
CA ALA A 217 10.76 -13.99 11.60
C ALA A 217 11.56 -15.29 11.86
N GLN A 218 11.42 -16.30 10.99
CA GLN A 218 12.02 -17.63 11.21
C GLN A 218 13.55 -17.71 11.09
N LEU A 219 14.26 -16.59 10.90
CA LEU A 219 15.73 -16.58 10.92
C LEU A 219 16.26 -16.63 12.37
N PRO A 220 17.43 -17.25 12.60
CA PRO A 220 17.94 -17.49 13.95
C PRO A 220 18.19 -16.24 14.79
N PHE A 221 18.46 -15.09 14.16
CA PHE A 221 18.77 -13.84 14.86
C PHE A 221 17.53 -13.04 15.28
N PHE A 222 16.33 -13.35 14.77
CA PHE A 222 15.08 -12.72 15.22
C PHE A 222 14.60 -13.32 16.56
N THR A 223 15.43 -13.22 17.58
CA THR A 223 15.08 -13.54 18.97
C THR A 223 14.70 -12.26 19.71
N LEU A 224 13.88 -12.37 20.76
CA LEU A 224 13.34 -11.22 21.50
C LEU A 224 14.42 -10.20 21.88
N THR A 225 15.53 -10.68 22.43
CA THR A 225 16.57 -9.81 23.01
C THR A 225 17.81 -9.63 22.15
N HIS A 226 17.75 -9.93 20.84
CA HIS A 226 18.96 -9.88 20.01
C HIS A 226 19.43 -8.44 19.74
N TRP A 227 18.48 -7.55 19.47
CA TRP A 227 18.72 -6.17 19.05
C TRP A 227 18.62 -5.19 20.21
N GLU A 228 17.65 -5.40 21.10
CA GLU A 228 17.47 -4.64 22.34
C GLU A 228 17.38 -5.63 23.51
N ASP A 229 18.05 -5.38 24.65
CA ASP A 229 17.96 -6.26 25.83
C ASP A 229 16.54 -6.32 26.40
N HIS A 230 15.82 -5.20 26.32
CA HIS A 230 14.45 -5.00 26.78
C HIS A 230 13.62 -4.37 25.65
N PRO A 231 13.25 -5.16 24.62
CA PRO A 231 12.56 -4.63 23.44
C PRO A 231 11.25 -3.95 23.79
N ARG A 232 10.89 -2.95 22.98
CA ARG A 232 9.63 -2.21 23.07
C ARG A 232 8.48 -3.09 22.62
N TYR A 233 7.37 -3.01 23.34
CA TYR A 233 6.11 -3.59 22.90
C TYR A 233 4.91 -2.79 23.37
N TYR A 234 3.75 -3.07 22.78
CA TYR A 234 2.45 -2.69 23.29
C TYR A 234 1.46 -3.81 23.02
N LEU A 235 0.31 -3.76 23.69
CA LEU A 235 -0.79 -4.68 23.46
C LEU A 235 -1.96 -3.91 22.84
N GLU A 236 -2.71 -4.54 21.95
CA GLU A 236 -3.88 -3.92 21.32
C GLU A 236 -5.03 -4.92 21.21
N ASN A 237 -6.22 -4.40 20.88
CA ASN A 237 -7.42 -5.16 20.53
C ASN A 237 -8.16 -5.85 21.69
N VAL A 238 -8.41 -5.12 22.76
CA VAL A 238 -9.38 -5.49 23.81
C VAL A 238 -10.24 -4.30 24.18
N HIS A 239 -11.45 -4.55 24.66
CA HIS A 239 -12.42 -3.51 24.99
C HIS A 239 -11.90 -2.58 26.09
N GLU A 240 -11.22 -3.12 27.10
CA GLU A 240 -10.67 -2.39 28.23
C GLU A 240 -9.62 -1.34 27.84
N PHE A 241 -9.04 -1.42 26.64
CA PHE A 241 -8.11 -0.41 26.12
C PHE A 241 -8.81 0.66 25.28
N CYS A 242 -10.13 0.60 25.07
CA CYS A 242 -10.86 1.62 24.31
C CYS A 242 -11.22 2.78 25.24
N ASP A 243 -10.20 3.51 25.70
CA ASP A 243 -10.32 4.49 26.78
C ASP A 243 -9.75 5.88 26.44
N HIS A 244 -9.13 6.03 25.28
CA HIS A 244 -8.54 7.28 24.82
C HIS A 244 -9.26 7.85 23.59
N PRO A 245 -9.36 9.19 23.47
CA PRO A 245 -9.80 9.89 22.26
C PRO A 245 -9.27 9.27 20.95
N GLY A 246 -10.20 8.86 20.09
CA GLY A 246 -9.93 8.32 18.77
C GLY A 246 -9.72 6.80 18.73
N GLU A 247 -9.84 6.11 19.86
CA GLU A 247 -9.67 4.65 19.91
C GLU A 247 -10.93 3.88 19.53
N TRP A 248 -10.75 2.69 18.97
CA TRP A 248 -11.84 1.78 18.64
C TRP A 248 -11.51 0.33 18.94
N TYR A 249 -12.55 -0.46 19.19
CA TYR A 249 -12.51 -1.90 19.39
C TYR A 249 -13.66 -2.57 18.63
N ALA A 250 -13.47 -3.78 18.10
CA ALA A 250 -14.54 -4.56 17.51
C ALA A 250 -14.68 -5.91 18.22
N ASP A 251 -15.87 -6.16 18.76
CA ASP A 251 -16.29 -7.46 19.22
C ASP A 251 -16.93 -8.21 18.05
N PHE A 252 -16.12 -8.99 17.35
CA PHE A 252 -16.58 -9.80 16.21
C PHE A 252 -17.53 -10.93 16.59
N LYS A 253 -17.58 -11.36 17.86
CA LYS A 253 -18.52 -12.39 18.31
C LYS A 253 -19.92 -11.81 18.49
N GLN A 254 -19.98 -10.61 19.06
CA GLN A 254 -21.23 -9.89 19.26
C GLN A 254 -21.64 -9.07 18.04
N GLY A 255 -20.75 -8.94 17.05
CA GLY A 255 -21.01 -8.14 15.86
C GLY A 255 -21.08 -6.65 16.18
N LYS A 256 -20.28 -6.14 17.15
CA LYS A 256 -20.31 -4.73 17.58
C LYS A 256 -18.98 -4.03 17.37
N ILE A 257 -19.02 -2.76 17.02
CA ILE A 257 -17.89 -1.83 17.04
C ILE A 257 -18.13 -0.85 18.19
N TYR A 258 -17.08 -0.57 18.96
CA TYR A 258 -17.02 0.46 19.97
C TYR A 258 -16.00 1.52 19.56
N TYR A 259 -16.32 2.78 19.78
CA TYR A 259 -15.49 3.93 19.44
C TYR A 259 -15.50 4.94 20.58
N HIS A 260 -14.31 5.36 21.02
CA HIS A 260 -14.12 6.44 21.97
C HIS A 260 -13.90 7.75 21.21
N PRO A 261 -14.89 8.66 21.13
CA PRO A 261 -14.80 9.81 20.23
C PRO A 261 -13.67 10.77 20.60
N ALA A 262 -12.96 11.27 19.58
CA ALA A 262 -12.06 12.39 19.77
C ALA A 262 -12.84 13.72 19.84
N PRO A 263 -12.28 14.76 20.49
CA PRO A 263 -12.91 16.07 20.55
C PRO A 263 -13.22 16.61 19.14
N GLY A 264 -14.51 16.87 18.88
CA GLY A 264 -14.99 17.41 17.62
C GLY A 264 -15.45 16.37 16.60
N ASP A 265 -15.38 15.08 16.93
CA ASP A 265 -15.95 14.06 16.05
C ASP A 265 -17.45 14.22 15.87
N ARG A 266 -17.86 14.02 14.62
CA ARG A 266 -19.27 13.90 14.25
C ARG A 266 -19.66 12.44 14.30
N ILE A 267 -20.79 12.17 14.97
CA ILE A 267 -21.34 10.81 15.12
C ILE A 267 -22.73 10.77 14.47
N ASP A 268 -22.76 10.39 13.19
CA ASP A 268 -23.92 10.14 12.34
C ASP A 268 -23.71 8.93 11.38
N ALA A 269 -24.54 8.80 10.34
CA ALA A 269 -24.43 7.73 9.34
C ALA A 269 -23.19 7.80 8.43
N THR A 270 -22.38 8.86 8.54
CA THR A 270 -21.13 9.02 7.79
C THR A 270 -19.90 8.94 8.68
N THR A 271 -20.09 8.61 9.98
CA THR A 271 -19.02 8.51 10.97
C THR A 271 -17.98 7.51 10.56
N GLY A 272 -18.39 6.25 10.36
CA GLY A 272 -17.48 5.12 10.34
C GLY A 272 -17.45 4.44 8.98
N ILE A 273 -16.27 4.06 8.52
CA ILE A 273 -16.06 3.15 7.40
C ILE A 273 -15.22 1.96 7.86
N ILE A 274 -15.69 0.75 7.55
CA ILE A 274 -14.92 -0.49 7.69
C ILE A 274 -14.45 -0.96 6.31
N PRO A 275 -13.17 -1.35 6.16
CA PRO A 275 -12.65 -1.85 4.90
C PRO A 275 -13.17 -3.27 4.62
N LEU A 276 -13.41 -3.61 3.36
CA LEU A 276 -13.92 -4.92 2.94
C LEU A 276 -13.07 -5.54 1.81
N ALA A 277 -12.89 -4.83 0.71
CA ALA A 277 -12.08 -5.32 -0.42
C ALA A 277 -10.59 -5.25 -0.07
N ASP A 278 -9.83 -6.30 -0.38
CA ASP A 278 -8.38 -6.34 -0.19
C ASP A 278 -7.62 -5.54 -1.25
N LYS A 279 -8.17 -5.46 -2.47
CA LYS A 279 -7.65 -4.69 -3.60
C LYS A 279 -8.75 -3.90 -4.30
N LEU A 280 -8.39 -2.81 -4.95
CA LEU A 280 -9.29 -1.97 -5.75
C LEU A 280 -9.07 -2.17 -7.23
N ILE A 281 -7.82 -2.04 -7.68
CA ILE A 281 -7.45 -2.13 -9.09
C ILE A 281 -6.39 -3.21 -9.25
N VAL A 282 -6.61 -4.12 -10.19
CA VAL A 282 -5.60 -5.10 -10.60
C VAL A 282 -5.45 -5.00 -12.10
N ILE A 283 -4.28 -4.54 -12.55
CA ILE A 283 -3.89 -4.52 -13.95
C ILE A 283 -2.98 -5.71 -14.19
N GLU A 284 -3.50 -6.77 -14.80
CA GLU A 284 -2.79 -8.03 -14.93
C GLU A 284 -2.80 -8.56 -16.36
N GLY A 285 -1.61 -8.67 -16.95
CA GLY A 285 -1.40 -9.37 -18.22
C GLY A 285 -1.41 -10.90 -18.08
N ASN A 286 -1.07 -11.58 -19.16
CA ASN A 286 -0.82 -13.01 -19.16
C ASN A 286 0.54 -13.32 -19.81
N LYS A 287 0.88 -14.60 -19.96
CA LYS A 287 2.18 -15.03 -20.49
C LYS A 287 2.41 -14.57 -21.93
N GLU A 288 1.34 -14.36 -22.68
CA GLU A 288 1.35 -14.04 -24.10
C GLU A 288 1.26 -12.52 -24.35
N GLN A 289 0.58 -11.79 -23.47
CA GLN A 289 0.25 -10.38 -23.68
C GLN A 289 0.19 -9.61 -22.35
N HIS A 290 0.93 -8.51 -22.29
CA HIS A 290 0.83 -7.57 -21.17
C HIS A 290 -0.49 -6.79 -21.22
N ALA A 291 -1.00 -6.42 -20.05
CA ALA A 291 -2.02 -5.38 -19.95
C ALA A 291 -1.34 -4.01 -20.20
N ALA A 292 -1.73 -3.30 -21.26
CA ALA A 292 -0.94 -2.18 -21.77
C ALA A 292 -1.75 -0.90 -21.96
N TYR A 293 -1.09 0.26 -21.79
CA TYR A 293 -1.67 1.59 -22.06
C TYR A 293 -2.99 1.86 -21.31
N ILE A 294 -3.05 1.45 -20.05
CA ILE A 294 -4.18 1.69 -19.13
C ILE A 294 -3.73 2.73 -18.10
N SER A 295 -4.42 3.88 -18.07
CA SER A 295 -4.04 5.01 -17.24
C SER A 295 -5.19 5.49 -16.36
N PHE A 296 -4.85 6.01 -15.18
CA PHE A 296 -5.76 6.65 -14.23
C PHE A 296 -5.31 8.10 -13.99
N GLU A 297 -6.25 9.05 -14.05
CA GLU A 297 -6.00 10.48 -13.86
C GLU A 297 -7.02 11.11 -12.90
N GLY A 298 -6.54 11.73 -11.81
CA GLY A 298 -7.39 12.52 -10.91
C GLY A 298 -8.30 11.71 -9.98
N ILE A 299 -8.02 10.42 -9.76
CA ILE A 299 -8.89 9.50 -9.02
C ILE A 299 -8.33 9.24 -7.61
N THR A 300 -9.22 9.16 -6.62
CA THR A 300 -8.88 8.73 -5.26
C THR A 300 -9.17 7.24 -5.05
N PHE A 301 -8.26 6.53 -4.40
CA PHE A 301 -8.36 5.11 -4.04
C PHE A 301 -8.22 4.96 -2.51
N GLU A 302 -9.19 4.31 -1.86
CA GLU A 302 -9.17 4.19 -0.39
C GLU A 302 -9.92 2.98 0.20
N HIS A 303 -9.66 2.72 1.48
CA HIS A 303 -10.35 1.77 2.35
C HIS A 303 -10.22 0.29 1.94
N THR A 304 -9.02 -0.13 1.52
CA THR A 304 -8.76 -1.57 1.37
C THR A 304 -8.52 -2.25 2.72
N ALA A 305 -8.92 -3.50 2.82
CA ALA A 305 -8.63 -4.36 3.95
C ALA A 305 -7.27 -5.04 3.76
N TRP A 306 -6.66 -5.45 4.86
CA TRP A 306 -5.70 -6.55 4.82
C TRP A 306 -5.81 -7.35 6.11
N LYS A 307 -6.02 -8.67 5.97
CA LYS A 307 -6.06 -9.59 7.09
C LYS A 307 -4.66 -10.08 7.38
N LEU A 308 -4.26 -10.08 8.66
CA LEU A 308 -3.02 -10.74 9.06
C LEU A 308 -3.08 -12.24 8.75
N PRO A 309 -1.93 -12.89 8.50
CA PRO A 309 -1.83 -14.34 8.54
C PRO A 309 -2.31 -14.88 9.89
N ASP A 310 -2.91 -16.08 9.91
CA ASP A 310 -3.51 -16.65 11.12
C ASP A 310 -2.48 -16.88 12.25
N LEU A 311 -1.20 -17.07 11.91
CA LEU A 311 -0.08 -17.22 12.86
C LEU A 311 0.63 -15.89 13.17
N GLY A 312 0.00 -14.77 12.85
CA GLY A 312 0.53 -13.42 13.02
C GLY A 312 1.45 -12.96 11.87
N TYR A 313 1.81 -11.69 11.92
CA TYR A 313 2.77 -11.06 11.02
C TYR A 313 4.14 -10.95 11.69
N CYS A 314 5.15 -11.53 11.06
CA CYS A 314 6.53 -11.43 11.49
C CYS A 314 7.36 -10.81 10.38
N GLY A 315 7.53 -9.49 10.46
CA GLY A 315 8.25 -8.70 9.47
C GLY A 315 9.71 -9.12 9.34
N VAL A 316 10.14 -9.29 8.11
CA VAL A 316 11.54 -9.52 7.72
C VAL A 316 12.19 -8.18 7.40
N GLN A 317 11.70 -7.49 6.37
CA GLN A 317 12.18 -6.16 5.94
C GLN A 317 11.20 -5.57 4.90
N ALA A 318 10.96 -4.24 4.93
CA ALA A 318 10.19 -3.52 3.91
C ALA A 318 8.82 -4.17 3.56
N CYS A 319 8.07 -4.56 4.59
CA CYS A 319 6.81 -5.29 4.49
C CYS A 319 6.86 -6.70 3.87
N MET A 320 8.06 -7.28 3.67
CA MET A 320 8.20 -8.74 3.56
C MET A 320 8.03 -9.37 4.94
N PHE A 321 7.41 -10.54 5.02
CA PHE A 321 7.19 -11.26 6.26
C PHE A 321 7.35 -12.75 6.09
N THR A 322 7.65 -13.46 7.18
CA THR A 322 7.71 -14.92 7.15
C THR A 322 6.33 -15.51 6.89
N ASP A 323 6.20 -16.26 5.80
CA ASP A 323 4.99 -17.02 5.52
C ASP A 323 5.06 -18.39 6.19
N ARG A 324 4.44 -18.50 7.36
CA ARG A 324 4.41 -19.75 8.15
C ARG A 324 3.46 -20.80 7.58
N THR A 325 2.69 -20.45 6.54
CA THR A 325 1.70 -21.32 5.92
C THR A 325 2.18 -21.87 4.59
N SER A 326 3.14 -21.21 3.95
CA SER A 326 3.71 -21.63 2.68
C SER A 326 4.72 -22.77 2.86
N SER A 327 4.61 -23.78 2.01
CA SER A 327 5.58 -24.88 1.90
C SER A 327 6.65 -24.61 0.84
N THR A 328 6.51 -23.54 0.05
CA THR A 328 7.32 -23.29 -1.15
C THR A 328 8.09 -21.97 -1.12
N SER A 329 7.65 -21.00 -0.31
CA SER A 329 8.36 -19.74 -0.07
C SER A 329 8.49 -19.50 1.42
N ASN A 330 9.65 -19.02 1.87
CA ASN A 330 9.84 -18.63 3.25
C ASN A 330 9.19 -17.27 3.54
N TRP A 331 9.09 -16.40 2.54
CA TRP A 331 8.59 -15.02 2.69
C TRP A 331 7.41 -14.72 1.77
N SER A 332 6.52 -13.85 2.26
CA SER A 332 5.42 -13.24 1.53
C SER A 332 5.46 -11.72 1.72
N LYS A 333 4.76 -10.96 0.87
CA LYS A 333 4.69 -9.49 0.93
C LYS A 333 3.27 -9.04 1.26
N ILE A 334 3.15 -7.94 2.00
CA ILE A 334 1.85 -7.26 2.18
C ILE A 334 1.31 -6.83 0.79
N PRO A 335 0.08 -7.21 0.41
CA PRO A 335 -0.52 -6.83 -0.87
C PRO A 335 -0.76 -5.32 -0.95
N ALA A 336 -1.00 -4.80 -2.14
CA ALA A 336 -1.28 -3.39 -2.36
C ALA A 336 -2.74 -3.15 -2.79
N ALA A 337 -3.28 -1.96 -2.50
CA ALA A 337 -4.61 -1.57 -2.95
C ALA A 337 -4.71 -1.53 -4.49
N ILE A 338 -3.59 -1.25 -5.15
CA ILE A 338 -3.42 -1.27 -6.59
C ILE A 338 -2.25 -2.18 -6.93
N GLU A 339 -2.46 -3.17 -7.79
CA GLU A 339 -1.39 -4.06 -8.25
C GLU A 339 -1.32 -4.08 -9.77
N LEU A 340 -0.11 -3.96 -10.30
CA LEU A 340 0.22 -4.16 -11.70
C LEU A 340 1.11 -5.39 -11.81
N ASP A 341 0.83 -6.26 -12.76
CA ASP A 341 1.59 -7.49 -12.98
C ASP A 341 1.55 -7.83 -14.48
N LEU A 342 2.70 -8.07 -15.13
CA LEU A 342 2.77 -8.22 -16.59
C LEU A 342 2.07 -7.03 -17.31
N ALA A 343 2.48 -5.81 -16.95
CA ALA A 343 1.84 -4.58 -17.42
C ALA A 343 2.83 -3.64 -18.09
N THR A 344 2.42 -2.92 -19.14
CA THR A 344 3.31 -2.02 -19.89
C THR A 344 2.67 -0.67 -20.16
N HIS A 345 3.42 0.43 -19.99
CA HIS A 345 2.92 1.80 -20.22
C HIS A 345 1.64 2.15 -19.47
N CYS A 346 1.44 1.63 -18.26
CA CYS A 346 0.32 2.00 -17.41
C CYS A 346 0.70 3.16 -16.49
N SER A 347 -0.24 4.06 -16.18
CA SER A 347 0.09 5.24 -15.36
C SER A 347 -0.98 5.65 -14.35
N PHE A 348 -0.53 6.27 -13.26
CA PHE A 348 -1.34 6.89 -12.23
C PHE A 348 -0.87 8.33 -12.07
N ASP A 349 -1.62 9.27 -12.64
CA ASP A 349 -1.30 10.69 -12.61
C ASP A 349 -2.32 11.47 -11.78
N GLN A 350 -1.88 12.42 -10.97
CA GLN A 350 -2.77 13.25 -10.13
C GLN A 350 -3.73 12.41 -9.26
N CYS A 351 -3.31 11.20 -8.89
CA CYS A 351 -4.12 10.28 -8.11
C CYS A 351 -3.86 10.47 -6.62
N THR A 352 -4.85 10.11 -5.80
CA THR A 352 -4.66 9.99 -4.35
C THR A 352 -4.83 8.53 -3.94
N ILE A 353 -3.84 7.95 -3.26
CA ILE A 353 -3.94 6.60 -2.69
C ILE A 353 -3.83 6.73 -1.19
N ARG A 354 -4.90 6.41 -0.45
CA ARG A 354 -4.92 6.60 0.98
C ARG A 354 -5.74 5.61 1.76
N ASN A 355 -5.62 5.64 3.08
CA ASN A 355 -6.48 4.88 3.98
C ASN A 355 -6.50 3.39 3.60
N THR A 356 -5.34 2.78 3.33
CA THR A 356 -5.25 1.38 2.90
C THR A 356 -4.84 0.48 4.07
N GLY A 357 -5.39 -0.73 4.12
CA GLY A 357 -5.05 -1.76 5.12
C GLY A 357 -3.76 -2.52 4.79
N GLY A 358 -3.37 -2.54 3.52
CA GLY A 358 -2.10 -3.08 3.02
C GLY A 358 -1.14 -1.98 2.57
N SER A 359 -0.40 -2.23 1.51
CA SER A 359 0.45 -1.25 0.80
C SER A 359 -0.40 -0.38 -0.15
N GLY A 360 0.15 0.73 -0.64
CA GLY A 360 -0.54 1.63 -1.55
C GLY A 360 -0.66 1.06 -2.96
N ILE A 361 0.47 1.04 -3.68
CA ILE A 361 0.57 0.53 -5.05
C ILE A 361 1.80 -0.35 -5.23
N TRP A 362 1.65 -1.45 -5.98
CA TRP A 362 2.75 -2.36 -6.31
C TRP A 362 2.83 -2.64 -7.81
N ILE A 363 3.92 -2.18 -8.43
CA ILE A 363 4.34 -2.53 -9.79
C ILE A 363 5.17 -3.82 -9.68
N ARG A 364 4.56 -4.99 -9.93
CA ARG A 364 5.07 -6.31 -9.53
C ARG A 364 6.08 -6.89 -10.51
N ARG A 365 5.81 -8.08 -11.07
CA ARG A 365 6.70 -8.79 -12.00
C ARG A 365 6.51 -8.25 -13.41
N ASN A 366 7.61 -8.22 -14.16
CA ASN A 366 7.64 -7.95 -15.59
C ASN A 366 6.74 -6.77 -16.01
N CYS A 367 6.83 -5.68 -15.25
CA CYS A 367 6.15 -4.44 -15.57
C CYS A 367 7.13 -3.47 -16.20
N GLU A 368 6.74 -2.89 -17.33
CA GLU A 368 7.61 -2.07 -18.16
C GLU A 368 7.05 -0.66 -18.35
N GLU A 369 7.89 0.35 -18.13
CA GLU A 369 7.57 1.75 -18.43
C GLU A 369 6.27 2.27 -17.77
N CYS A 370 5.92 1.74 -16.60
CA CYS A 370 4.79 2.20 -15.81
C CYS A 370 5.17 3.43 -14.96
N LYS A 371 4.20 4.33 -14.74
CA LYS A 371 4.47 5.64 -14.12
C LYS A 371 3.51 5.98 -12.98
N ILE A 372 4.05 6.52 -11.90
CA ILE A 372 3.30 7.19 -10.84
C ILE A 372 3.80 8.63 -10.81
N SER A 373 2.92 9.59 -11.10
CA SER A 373 3.31 11.00 -11.19
C SER A 373 2.30 11.95 -10.55
N ASN A 374 2.79 13.08 -10.05
CA ASN A 374 1.96 14.19 -9.55
C ASN A 374 0.91 13.75 -8.51
N SER A 375 1.19 12.67 -7.78
CA SER A 375 0.20 11.97 -6.97
C SER A 375 0.45 12.19 -5.47
N TYR A 376 -0.53 11.82 -4.66
CA TYR A 376 -0.45 11.88 -3.21
C TYR A 376 -0.73 10.52 -2.59
N ILE A 377 0.22 9.99 -1.83
CA ILE A 377 0.11 8.68 -1.18
C ILE A 377 0.25 8.86 0.32
N HIS A 378 -0.81 8.59 1.09
CA HIS A 378 -0.77 8.82 2.53
C HIS A 378 -1.70 7.92 3.35
N ASP A 379 -1.43 7.77 4.66
CA ASP A 379 -2.18 6.85 5.54
C ASP A 379 -2.28 5.42 4.99
N VAL A 380 -1.13 4.87 4.66
CA VAL A 380 -0.97 3.50 4.13
C VAL A 380 -0.43 2.60 5.24
N SER A 381 -1.03 1.44 5.45
CA SER A 381 -0.61 0.56 6.56
C SER A 381 0.77 -0.06 6.34
N GLY A 382 1.09 -0.40 5.08
CA GLY A 382 2.36 -0.95 4.61
C GLY A 382 3.20 0.06 3.82
N ASN A 383 3.89 -0.40 2.77
CA ASN A 383 4.72 0.46 1.92
C ASN A 383 3.84 1.40 1.10
N GLY A 384 4.31 2.63 0.85
CA GLY A 384 3.61 3.56 -0.05
C GLY A 384 3.62 3.04 -1.49
N VAL A 385 4.81 2.91 -2.07
CA VAL A 385 5.05 2.35 -3.41
C VAL A 385 5.97 1.13 -3.30
N SER A 386 5.66 0.07 -4.06
CA SER A 386 6.55 -1.07 -4.26
C SER A 386 6.78 -1.29 -5.76
N ILE A 387 8.02 -1.59 -6.16
CA ILE A 387 8.41 -1.87 -7.56
C ILE A 387 9.29 -3.11 -7.60
N GLY A 388 9.00 -4.01 -8.54
CA GLY A 388 9.70 -5.27 -8.73
C GLY A 388 9.37 -6.30 -7.65
N GLU A 389 10.22 -7.30 -7.55
CA GLU A 389 10.06 -8.43 -6.63
C GLU A 389 11.35 -8.71 -5.86
N GLY A 390 11.22 -9.42 -4.73
CA GLY A 390 12.37 -9.96 -3.99
C GLY A 390 12.95 -11.19 -4.68
N ASN A 391 13.81 -11.93 -3.99
CA ASN A 391 14.48 -13.12 -4.53
C ASN A 391 13.69 -14.43 -4.31
N ASP A 392 12.50 -14.36 -3.68
CA ASP A 392 11.77 -15.52 -3.17
C ASP A 392 10.87 -16.24 -4.19
N ARG A 393 10.39 -15.53 -5.22
CA ARG A 393 9.50 -16.14 -6.23
C ARG A 393 10.24 -17.22 -7.03
N LEU A 394 9.55 -18.33 -7.27
CA LEU A 394 10.03 -19.37 -8.16
C LEU A 394 9.46 -19.19 -9.57
N ALA A 395 10.31 -19.29 -10.59
CA ALA A 395 9.94 -19.48 -12.00
C ALA A 395 10.55 -20.81 -12.46
N ASP A 396 9.69 -21.71 -12.96
CA ASP A 396 10.06 -23.08 -13.36
C ASP A 396 10.81 -23.86 -12.27
N GLY A 397 10.38 -23.70 -11.02
CA GLY A 397 10.93 -24.39 -9.85
C GLY A 397 12.29 -23.87 -9.37
N SER A 398 12.81 -22.79 -9.95
CA SER A 398 14.05 -22.13 -9.56
C SER A 398 13.82 -20.65 -9.23
N PRO A 399 14.69 -19.98 -8.47
CA PRO A 399 14.54 -18.54 -8.22
C PRO A 399 14.47 -17.74 -9.53
N TRP A 400 13.42 -16.92 -9.68
CA TRP A 400 13.10 -16.25 -10.95
C TRP A 400 14.24 -15.40 -11.50
N TRP A 401 15.00 -14.74 -10.61
CA TRP A 401 16.12 -13.89 -10.98
C TRP A 401 17.30 -14.67 -11.57
N LYS A 402 17.29 -16.01 -11.49
CA LYS A 402 18.25 -16.92 -12.15
C LYS A 402 17.65 -17.57 -13.40
N SER A 403 16.44 -18.11 -13.30
CA SER A 403 15.81 -18.88 -14.39
C SER A 403 15.14 -18.01 -15.44
N SER A 404 14.55 -16.89 -15.02
CA SER A 404 13.80 -15.95 -15.85
C SER A 404 14.19 -14.50 -15.58
N PRO A 405 15.48 -14.12 -15.69
CA PRO A 405 15.95 -12.77 -15.37
C PRO A 405 15.29 -11.66 -16.21
N ALA A 406 14.77 -12.01 -17.40
CA ALA A 406 14.04 -11.10 -18.26
C ALA A 406 12.68 -10.65 -17.68
N GLU A 407 12.15 -11.34 -16.66
CA GLU A 407 10.91 -10.95 -15.96
C GLU A 407 11.12 -9.79 -14.96
N VAL A 408 12.32 -9.20 -14.91
CA VAL A 408 12.60 -8.02 -14.09
C VAL A 408 11.73 -6.84 -14.53
N SER A 409 11.12 -6.16 -13.57
CA SER A 409 10.40 -4.91 -13.85
C SER A 409 11.36 -3.80 -14.21
N ARG A 410 11.09 -3.10 -15.31
CA ARG A 410 12.05 -2.16 -15.91
C ARG A 410 11.47 -0.85 -16.42
N GLY A 411 12.28 0.20 -16.37
CA GLY A 411 11.90 1.51 -16.93
C GLY A 411 10.78 2.22 -16.18
N ASN A 412 10.42 1.76 -14.98
CA ASN A 412 9.32 2.32 -14.21
C ASN A 412 9.74 3.63 -13.54
N VAL A 413 8.79 4.57 -13.40
CA VAL A 413 9.06 5.92 -12.88
C VAL A 413 8.13 6.28 -11.74
N VAL A 414 8.68 6.83 -10.66
CA VAL A 414 7.92 7.53 -9.62
C VAL A 414 8.45 8.96 -9.55
N SER A 415 7.60 9.94 -9.86
CA SER A 415 8.04 11.34 -9.81
C SER A 415 6.99 12.32 -9.31
N HIS A 416 7.45 13.45 -8.78
CA HIS A 416 6.59 14.56 -8.33
C HIS A 416 5.46 14.11 -7.39
N THR A 417 5.72 13.07 -6.60
CA THR A 417 4.73 12.46 -5.71
C THR A 417 5.06 12.81 -4.26
N LEU A 418 4.05 13.20 -3.50
CA LEU A 418 4.15 13.33 -2.04
C LEU A 418 3.77 12.00 -1.41
N ILE A 419 4.67 11.44 -0.59
CA ILE A 419 4.48 10.16 0.11
C ILE A 419 4.69 10.40 1.60
N GLU A 420 3.64 10.25 2.42
CA GLU A 420 3.76 10.46 3.85
C GLU A 420 2.85 9.58 4.69
N HIS A 421 3.17 9.37 5.97
CA HIS A 421 2.33 8.57 6.87
C HIS A 421 2.07 7.13 6.34
N CYS A 422 3.01 6.56 5.60
CA CYS A 422 3.04 5.13 5.27
C CYS A 422 3.63 4.32 6.43
N GLY A 423 3.30 3.04 6.52
CA GLY A 423 3.66 2.19 7.66
C GLY A 423 2.81 2.42 8.90
N SER A 424 1.56 2.88 8.76
CA SER A 424 0.70 3.23 9.91
C SER A 424 0.37 2.04 10.82
N GLN A 425 0.51 0.80 10.32
CA GLN A 425 0.41 -0.41 11.15
C GLN A 425 1.67 -1.29 11.09
N PHE A 426 2.37 -1.33 9.95
CA PHE A 426 3.55 -2.16 9.75
C PHE A 426 4.79 -1.27 9.73
N TYR A 427 5.35 -1.00 10.91
CA TYR A 427 6.39 0.04 11.06
C TYR A 427 7.68 -0.23 10.30
N GLY A 428 7.93 -1.46 9.85
CA GLY A 428 9.03 -1.80 8.94
C GLY A 428 8.77 -1.43 7.48
N ALA A 429 7.68 -0.72 7.19
CA ALA A 429 7.36 -0.20 5.88
C ALA A 429 8.26 0.97 5.47
N VAL A 430 8.38 1.18 4.17
CA VAL A 430 9.13 2.30 3.59
C VAL A 430 8.23 3.14 2.69
N GLY A 431 8.67 4.36 2.37
CA GLY A 431 7.97 5.23 1.42
C GLY A 431 7.94 4.59 0.04
N ILE A 432 9.11 4.26 -0.50
CA ILE A 432 9.29 3.57 -1.77
C ILE A 432 10.22 2.36 -1.58
N TRP A 433 9.74 1.17 -1.94
CA TRP A 433 10.55 -0.03 -2.01
C TRP A 433 10.76 -0.46 -3.46
N CYS A 434 12.01 -0.56 -3.88
CA CYS A 434 12.42 -1.15 -5.14
C CYS A 434 13.17 -2.45 -4.83
N GLY A 435 12.59 -3.59 -5.19
CA GLY A 435 13.25 -4.90 -5.05
C GLY A 435 14.37 -5.09 -6.08
N LEU A 436 14.36 -6.21 -6.79
CA LEU A 436 15.15 -6.38 -8.00
C LEU A 436 14.43 -5.68 -9.16
N VAL A 437 15.02 -4.57 -9.63
CA VAL A 437 14.46 -3.73 -10.70
C VAL A 437 15.58 -3.24 -11.62
N ALA A 438 15.26 -2.93 -12.87
CA ALA A 438 16.22 -2.37 -13.83
C ALA A 438 15.73 -1.02 -14.37
N ASN A 439 16.63 -0.07 -14.68
CA ASN A 439 16.26 1.19 -15.32
C ASN A 439 15.15 1.97 -14.60
N THR A 440 14.95 1.76 -13.30
CA THR A 440 13.88 2.41 -12.55
C THR A 440 14.32 3.80 -12.11
N VAL A 441 13.45 4.79 -12.26
CA VAL A 441 13.73 6.19 -11.91
C VAL A 441 12.81 6.65 -10.79
N ILE A 442 13.41 7.05 -9.67
CA ILE A 442 12.70 7.66 -8.54
C ILE A 442 13.21 9.09 -8.41
N GLU A 443 12.41 10.07 -8.83
CA GLU A 443 12.87 11.45 -8.92
C GLU A 443 11.88 12.53 -8.46
N HIS A 444 12.39 13.62 -7.88
CA HIS A 444 11.57 14.79 -7.53
C HIS A 444 10.37 14.48 -6.63
N ASN A 445 10.48 13.47 -5.76
CA ASN A 445 9.45 13.14 -4.77
C ASN A 445 9.73 13.83 -3.43
N GLU A 446 8.67 14.11 -2.67
CA GLU A 446 8.77 14.47 -1.25
C GLU A 446 8.32 13.27 -0.42
N ILE A 447 9.17 12.78 0.48
CA ILE A 447 8.93 11.58 1.28
C ILE A 447 9.13 11.93 2.75
N ARG A 448 8.07 11.86 3.56
CA ARG A 448 8.14 12.31 4.95
C ARG A 448 7.24 11.60 5.94
N ASN A 449 7.45 11.84 7.22
CA ASN A 449 6.63 11.33 8.31
C ASN A 449 6.48 9.80 8.28
N LEU A 450 7.60 9.09 8.20
CA LEU A 450 7.65 7.62 8.11
C LEU A 450 8.22 6.99 9.39
N PRO A 451 7.75 5.79 9.77
CA PRO A 451 8.29 5.06 10.91
C PRO A 451 9.72 4.57 10.68
N TYR A 452 10.11 4.37 9.41
CA TYR A 452 11.37 3.75 9.02
C TYR A 452 11.98 4.47 7.79
N THR A 453 12.54 3.74 6.82
CA THR A 453 13.32 4.24 5.68
C THR A 453 12.46 4.99 4.64
N GLY A 454 13.04 6.03 4.02
CA GLY A 454 12.42 6.76 2.92
C GLY A 454 12.34 5.95 1.63
N ILE A 455 13.48 5.68 1.02
CA ILE A 455 13.63 4.87 -0.21
C ILE A 455 14.55 3.68 0.08
N SER A 456 14.10 2.48 -0.24
CA SER A 456 14.89 1.24 -0.20
C SER A 456 15.06 0.72 -1.62
N VAL A 457 16.29 0.56 -2.11
CA VAL A 457 16.58 0.16 -3.50
C VAL A 457 17.53 -1.04 -3.57
N GLY A 458 17.12 -2.03 -4.37
CA GLY A 458 17.83 -3.29 -4.48
C GLY A 458 17.37 -4.30 -3.44
N TRP A 459 17.74 -5.54 -3.70
CA TRP A 459 17.47 -6.69 -2.85
C TRP A 459 18.63 -7.66 -3.03
N MET A 460 18.88 -8.51 -2.03
CA MET A 460 20.05 -9.41 -1.83
C MET A 460 21.06 -8.88 -0.82
N TRP A 461 21.36 -9.73 0.17
CA TRP A 461 22.43 -9.55 1.16
C TRP A 461 23.76 -10.14 0.67
N THR A 462 24.02 -10.04 -0.64
CA THR A 462 25.27 -10.49 -1.26
C THR A 462 25.54 -9.65 -2.52
N PRO A 463 26.80 -9.55 -3.00
CA PRO A 463 27.10 -8.95 -4.29
C PRO A 463 26.94 -9.95 -5.45
N GLU A 464 26.11 -11.00 -5.30
CA GLU A 464 25.83 -11.93 -6.41
C GLU A 464 25.11 -11.17 -7.54
N PRO A 465 25.53 -11.33 -8.81
CA PRO A 465 24.83 -10.68 -9.92
C PRO A 465 23.36 -11.09 -9.99
N THR A 466 22.51 -10.09 -10.17
CA THR A 466 21.07 -10.21 -10.41
C THR A 466 20.68 -9.34 -11.60
N PRO A 467 19.42 -9.36 -12.07
CA PRO A 467 18.92 -8.42 -13.07
C PRO A 467 18.79 -6.96 -12.58
N CYS A 468 19.17 -6.65 -11.33
CA CYS A 468 19.08 -5.31 -10.77
C CYS A 468 20.21 -4.43 -11.33
N GLU A 469 19.89 -3.40 -12.11
CA GLU A 469 20.88 -2.56 -12.79
C GLU A 469 20.33 -1.18 -13.17
N GLU A 470 21.21 -0.20 -13.37
CA GLU A 470 20.91 1.09 -14.02
C GLU A 470 19.75 1.89 -13.38
N ASN A 471 19.53 1.73 -12.07
CA ASN A 471 18.49 2.45 -11.34
C ASN A 471 18.95 3.86 -10.94
N THR A 472 18.04 4.84 -10.98
CA THR A 472 18.34 6.23 -10.67
C THR A 472 17.45 6.73 -9.53
N ILE A 473 18.07 7.16 -8.44
CA ILE A 473 17.40 7.85 -7.32
C ILE A 473 17.88 9.30 -7.31
N HIS A 474 17.06 10.23 -7.83
CA HIS A 474 17.49 11.57 -8.18
C HIS A 474 16.64 12.68 -7.55
N ALA A 475 17.26 13.69 -6.94
CA ALA A 475 16.58 14.93 -6.56
C ALA A 475 15.30 14.75 -5.71
N ASN A 476 15.25 13.72 -4.86
CA ASN A 476 14.16 13.53 -3.90
C ASN A 476 14.44 14.33 -2.62
N HIS A 477 13.37 14.77 -1.96
CA HIS A 477 13.39 15.43 -0.67
C HIS A 477 12.84 14.49 0.41
N ILE A 478 13.71 14.02 1.31
CA ILE A 478 13.39 12.97 2.29
C ILE A 478 13.62 13.51 3.69
N HIS A 479 12.58 13.57 4.52
CA HIS A 479 12.69 14.13 5.87
C HIS A 479 11.67 13.62 6.88
N HIS A 480 11.94 13.77 8.19
CA HIS A 480 11.04 13.30 9.26
C HIS A 480 10.77 11.79 9.14
N ILE A 481 11.84 11.02 8.98
CA ILE A 481 11.81 9.57 8.82
C ILE A 481 12.51 8.88 10.00
N LEU A 482 12.43 7.55 10.06
CA LEU A 482 12.96 6.75 11.18
C LEU A 482 12.36 7.20 12.52
N THR A 483 11.08 7.59 12.50
CA THR A 483 10.38 8.13 13.68
C THR A 483 10.01 7.07 14.71
N ILE A 484 10.06 5.78 14.35
CA ILE A 484 9.73 4.65 15.23
C ILE A 484 10.85 3.61 15.28
N LEU A 485 11.37 3.20 14.12
CA LEU A 485 12.36 2.13 13.98
C LEU A 485 13.78 2.67 13.69
N SER A 486 14.76 1.77 13.67
CA SER A 486 16.21 2.00 13.46
C SER A 486 16.72 1.21 12.27
N ASP A 487 18.05 1.25 12.03
CA ASP A 487 18.76 0.40 11.06
C ASP A 487 18.33 0.67 9.61
N GLY A 488 18.07 1.94 9.32
CA GLY A 488 17.61 2.40 8.02
C GLY A 488 18.26 3.70 7.61
N GLY A 489 17.73 4.30 6.54
CA GLY A 489 18.14 5.64 6.15
C GLY A 489 17.13 6.40 5.32
N GLY A 490 17.50 7.63 4.93
CA GLY A 490 16.79 8.37 3.89
C GLY A 490 16.75 7.56 2.61
N ILE A 491 17.92 7.12 2.16
CA ILE A 491 18.08 6.17 1.06
C ILE A 491 18.89 4.97 1.56
N TYR A 492 18.34 3.79 1.41
CA TYR A 492 18.92 2.51 1.79
C TYR A 492 19.16 1.65 0.54
N SER A 493 20.30 0.97 0.44
CA SER A 493 20.60 0.08 -0.69
C SER A 493 21.06 -1.32 -0.28
N LEU A 494 20.75 -2.32 -1.11
CA LEU A 494 21.20 -3.71 -0.99
C LEU A 494 21.70 -4.26 -2.32
N GLY A 495 22.65 -5.19 -2.27
CA GLY A 495 23.07 -5.99 -3.41
C GLY A 495 23.87 -5.26 -4.50
N LEU A 496 24.35 -6.02 -5.49
CA LEU A 496 25.09 -5.50 -6.63
C LEU A 496 24.15 -4.73 -7.58
N GLN A 497 24.48 -3.48 -7.92
CA GLN A 497 23.60 -2.58 -8.70
C GLN A 497 24.40 -1.81 -9.79
N PRO A 498 24.97 -2.49 -10.80
CA PRO A 498 25.82 -1.87 -11.80
C PRO A 498 25.12 -0.74 -12.54
N GLY A 499 25.82 0.36 -12.77
CA GLY A 499 25.29 1.51 -13.48
C GLY A 499 24.24 2.33 -12.73
N SER A 500 23.85 1.91 -11.52
CA SER A 500 22.87 2.63 -10.70
C SER A 500 23.49 3.88 -10.08
N ARG A 501 22.65 4.89 -9.81
CA ARG A 501 23.08 6.22 -9.37
C ARG A 501 22.14 6.80 -8.31
N ILE A 502 22.71 7.38 -7.27
CA ILE A 502 22.02 8.20 -6.28
C ILE A 502 22.57 9.62 -6.39
N THR A 503 21.75 10.57 -6.85
CA THR A 503 22.24 11.94 -7.14
C THR A 503 21.31 13.04 -6.67
N GLN A 504 21.89 14.12 -6.13
CA GLN A 504 21.17 15.37 -5.80
C GLN A 504 19.99 15.26 -4.82
N ASN A 505 19.93 14.20 -4.01
CA ASN A 505 18.86 14.04 -3.01
C ASN A 505 19.12 14.92 -1.78
N LEU A 506 18.06 15.54 -1.25
CA LEU A 506 18.09 16.30 0.00
C LEU A 506 17.52 15.45 1.13
N ILE A 507 18.35 15.12 2.12
CA ILE A 507 17.98 14.27 3.26
C ILE A 507 18.26 15.02 4.57
N HIS A 508 17.24 15.20 5.41
CA HIS A 508 17.37 15.85 6.73
C HIS A 508 16.28 15.38 7.71
N ASP A 509 16.32 15.81 8.97
CA ASP A 509 15.37 15.37 10.02
C ASP A 509 15.21 13.84 10.11
N VAL A 510 16.35 13.14 10.03
CA VAL A 510 16.43 11.71 10.37
C VAL A 510 16.51 11.61 11.89
N GLN A 511 15.51 11.00 12.51
CA GLN A 511 15.49 10.90 13.97
C GLN A 511 16.60 9.96 14.46
N VAL A 512 17.30 10.37 15.52
CA VAL A 512 18.23 9.50 16.24
C VAL A 512 17.40 8.59 17.13
N ASN A 513 17.57 7.29 16.99
CA ASN A 513 16.71 6.32 17.63
C ASN A 513 17.38 5.64 18.86
N ALA A 514 16.58 4.87 19.62
CA ALA A 514 16.97 4.19 20.86
C ALA A 514 17.37 2.69 20.72
N GLY A 515 17.37 2.16 19.50
CA GLY A 515 17.80 0.81 19.13
C GLY A 515 19.32 0.69 19.05
N ARG A 516 19.81 -0.48 18.61
CA ARG A 516 21.26 -0.76 18.56
C ARG A 516 21.90 -0.22 17.30
N ALA A 517 21.19 -0.28 16.17
CA ALA A 517 21.70 0.19 14.89
C ALA A 517 21.37 1.66 14.64
N GLU A 518 22.34 2.36 14.04
CA GLU A 518 22.26 3.79 13.77
C GLU A 518 21.17 4.13 12.73
N SER A 519 20.64 5.34 12.83
CA SER A 519 19.76 5.93 11.81
C SER A 519 20.58 6.81 10.87
N ASN A 520 20.47 6.59 9.56
CA ASN A 520 21.42 7.12 8.58
C ASN A 520 20.78 8.12 7.61
N GLY A 521 21.58 9.01 7.03
CA GLY A 521 21.17 9.78 5.85
C GLY A 521 21.07 8.87 4.62
N MET A 522 22.19 8.26 4.26
CA MET A 522 22.27 7.19 3.25
C MET A 522 22.89 5.95 3.91
N PHE A 523 22.31 4.78 3.67
CA PHE A 523 22.77 3.51 4.23
C PHE A 523 23.02 2.49 3.12
N LEU A 524 24.30 2.19 2.89
CA LEU A 524 24.76 1.22 1.91
C LEU A 524 24.98 -0.13 2.60
N ASP A 525 23.94 -0.95 2.61
CA ASP A 525 23.93 -2.22 3.34
C ASP A 525 24.52 -3.37 2.49
N GLU A 526 24.51 -4.58 3.02
CA GLU A 526 25.21 -5.76 2.52
C GLU A 526 25.06 -5.97 1.01
N GLY A 527 26.19 -6.24 0.36
CA GLY A 527 26.24 -6.48 -1.07
C GLY A 527 26.24 -5.22 -1.95
N THR A 528 25.94 -4.03 -1.40
CA THR A 528 25.95 -2.77 -2.17
C THR A 528 27.29 -2.57 -2.89
N LYS A 529 27.25 -2.59 -4.23
CA LYS A 529 28.42 -2.40 -5.11
C LYS A 529 28.01 -1.80 -6.46
N GLU A 530 28.97 -1.15 -7.12
CA GLU A 530 28.84 -0.60 -8.48
C GLU A 530 27.73 0.45 -8.68
N LEU A 531 27.36 1.10 -7.57
CA LEU A 531 26.43 2.22 -7.51
C LEU A 531 27.22 3.53 -7.34
N LEU A 532 26.92 4.53 -8.16
CA LEU A 532 27.51 5.87 -8.09
C LEU A 532 26.72 6.77 -7.14
N ILE A 533 27.41 7.49 -6.25
CA ILE A 533 26.82 8.54 -5.42
C ILE A 533 27.55 9.84 -5.71
N GLU A 534 26.84 10.85 -6.20
CA GLU A 534 27.42 12.15 -6.55
C GLU A 534 26.39 13.28 -6.48
N ASN A 535 26.87 14.53 -6.47
CA ASN A 535 26.06 15.74 -6.37
C ASN A 535 26.17 16.58 -7.63
#